data_AF-K5WGQ3-F1
#
_entry.id   AF-K5WGQ3-F1
#
_cell.length_a   1.000
_cell.length_b   1.000
_cell.length_c   1.000
_cell.angle_alpha   90.00
_cell.angle_beta   90.00
_cell.angle_gamma   90.00
#
_symmetry.space_group_name_H-M   'P 1'
#
loop_
_entity.id
_entity.type
_entity.pdbx_description
1 polymer ?
#
loop_
_entity_poly.entity_id
_entity_poly.type
_entity_poly.pdbx_seq_one_letter_code
_entity_poly.pdbx_strand_id
1 'polypeptide(L)' 'CMGWEGVGMLTGVQGIMDAEQYCEILSRGVVEGFEKLGMEKGERIFQQDNDPKH' A
#
# COMPACT_ATOMS: atom_id res chain seq x y z
N CYS A 1 -3.20 -1.86 -3.75
CA CYS A 1 -2.10 -1.28 -4.55
C CYS A 1 -1.90 -2.08 -5.82
N MET A 2 -1.20 -1.51 -6.79
CA MET A 2 -0.82 -2.17 -8.04
C MET A 2 0.57 -1.68 -8.45
N GLY A 3 1.31 -2.52 -9.14
CA GLY A 3 2.62 -2.21 -9.68
C GLY A 3 2.77 -2.79 -11.10
N TRP A 4 3.97 -2.65 -11.65
CA TRP A 4 4.30 -3.20 -12.97
C TRP A 4 4.09 -4.71 -13.05
N GLU A 5 4.50 -5.44 -12.00
CA GLU A 5 4.35 -6.90 -11.88
C GLU A 5 2.89 -7.36 -11.71
N GLY A 6 1.94 -6.42 -11.53
CA GLY A 6 0.51 -6.70 -11.48
C GLY A 6 -0.20 -6.13 -10.25
N VAL A 7 -1.33 -6.73 -9.91
CA VAL A 7 -2.18 -6.29 -8.80
C VAL A 7 -1.62 -6.79 -7.47
N GLY A 8 -1.43 -5.88 -6.52
CA GLY A 8 -1.06 -6.21 -5.15
C GLY A 8 -2.29 -6.47 -4.28
N MET A 9 -2.33 -5.89 -3.08
CA MET A 9 -3.44 -6.09 -2.14
C MET A 9 -4.60 -5.13 -2.37
N LEU A 10 -5.83 -5.63 -2.21
CA LEU A 10 -7.07 -4.84 -2.17
C LEU A 10 -7.71 -4.97 -0.78
N THR A 11 -7.98 -3.84 -0.14
CA THR A 11 -8.50 -3.80 1.24
C THR A 11 -9.74 -2.93 1.29
N GLY A 12 -10.80 -3.43 1.94
CA GLY A 12 -12.00 -2.65 2.21
C GLY A 12 -11.78 -1.70 3.39
N VAL A 13 -12.18 -0.45 3.23
CA VAL A 13 -12.12 0.58 4.27
C VAL A 13 -13.52 0.78 4.83
N GLN A 14 -13.66 0.70 6.16
CA GLN A 14 -14.93 0.92 6.85
C GLN A 14 -14.97 2.35 7.39
N GLY A 15 -15.93 3.15 6.95
CA GLY A 15 -16.05 4.56 7.35
C GLY A 15 -15.05 5.49 6.64
N ILE A 16 -14.73 6.63 7.27
CA ILE A 16 -13.74 7.58 6.78
C ILE A 16 -12.36 7.14 7.28
N MET A 17 -11.43 6.94 6.36
CA MET A 17 -10.06 6.55 6.67
C MET A 17 -9.33 7.64 7.46
N ASP A 18 -8.78 7.26 8.62
CA ASP A 18 -7.84 8.09 9.38
C ASP A 18 -6.38 7.65 9.15
N ALA A 19 -5.45 8.36 9.79
CA ALA A 19 -4.01 8.11 9.65
C ALA A 19 -3.57 6.77 10.26
N GLU A 20 -4.26 6.26 11.29
CA GLU A 20 -3.93 4.99 11.92
C GLU A 20 -4.32 3.82 11.02
N GLN A 21 -5.56 3.85 10.50
CA GLN A 21 -6.02 2.91 9.48
C GLN A 21 -5.14 2.96 8.24
N TYR A 22 -4.67 4.16 7.85
CA TYR A 22 -3.75 4.30 6.74
C TYR A 22 -2.42 3.56 6.98
N CYS A 23 -1.81 3.75 8.15
CA CYS A 23 -0.58 3.06 8.53
C CYS A 23 -0.74 1.52 8.57
N GLU A 24 -1.89 1.02 9.01
CA GLU A 24 -2.20 -0.40 8.98
C GLU A 24 -2.32 -0.94 7.54
N ILE A 25 -2.99 -0.20 6.66
CA ILE A 25 -3.12 -0.54 5.24
C ILE A 25 -1.76 -0.55 4.55
N LEU A 26 -0.87 0.40 4.86
CA LEU A 26 0.50 0.39 4.32
C LEU A 26 1.27 -0.84 4.78
N SER A 27 1.25 -1.12 6.08
CA SER A 27 2.02 -2.20 6.68
C SER A 27 1.55 -3.58 6.22
N ARG A 28 0.24 -3.81 6.15
CA ARG A 28 -0.35 -5.13 5.86
C ARG A 28 -0.78 -5.28 4.39
N GLY A 29 -1.04 -4.19 3.69
CA GLY A 29 -1.48 -4.20 2.30
C GLY A 29 -0.33 -3.96 1.32
N VAL A 30 0.41 -2.88 1.50
CA VAL A 30 1.41 -2.44 0.51
C VAL A 30 2.69 -3.26 0.62
N VAL A 31 3.25 -3.40 1.83
CA VAL A 31 4.50 -4.15 2.02
C VAL A 31 4.33 -5.64 1.67
N GLU A 32 3.27 -6.27 2.16
CA GLU A 32 2.94 -7.66 1.79
C GLU A 32 2.68 -7.80 0.28
N GLY A 33 2.07 -6.79 -0.35
CA GLY A 33 1.86 -6.74 -1.80
C GLY A 33 3.17 -6.77 -2.58
N PHE A 34 4.17 -5.99 -2.16
CA PHE A 34 5.49 -6.01 -2.79
C PHE A 34 6.19 -7.37 -2.64
N GLU A 35 6.04 -8.03 -1.50
CA GLU A 35 6.61 -9.36 -1.26
C GLU A 35 5.94 -10.43 -2.11
N LYS A 36 4.60 -10.39 -2.25
CA LYS A 36 3.84 -11.30 -3.12
C LYS A 36 4.18 -11.14 -4.60
N LEU A 37 4.44 -9.90 -5.02
CA LEU A 37 4.84 -9.58 -6.40
C LEU A 37 6.34 -9.81 -6.66
N GLY A 38 7.10 -10.28 -5.66
CA GLY A 38 8.52 -10.59 -5.83
C GLY A 38 9.41 -9.36 -6.05
N MET A 39 8.94 -8.16 -5.72
CA MET A 39 9.67 -6.92 -5.98
C MET A 39 10.86 -6.77 -5.04
N GLU A 40 12.05 -6.51 -5.58
CA GLU A 40 13.25 -6.30 -4.75
C GLU A 40 13.16 -5.04 -3.90
N LYS A 41 13.64 -5.09 -2.65
CA LYS A 41 13.53 -3.97 -1.71
C LYS A 41 14.14 -2.66 -2.23
N GLY A 42 15.22 -2.74 -3.00
CA GLY A 42 15.91 -1.56 -3.55
C GLY A 42 15.17 -0.88 -4.70
N GLU A 43 14.17 -1.52 -5.29
CA GLU A 43 13.46 -1.04 -6.48
C GLU A 43 12.02 -0.58 -6.17
N ARG A 44 11.62 -0.67 -4.90
CA ARG A 44 10.27 -0.30 -4.44
C ARG A 44 10.18 1.23 -4.33
N ILE A 45 9.45 1.85 -5.25
CA ILE A 45 9.00 3.24 -5.14
C ILE A 45 7.50 3.22 -4.83
N PHE A 46 7.11 3.81 -3.70
CA PHE A 46 5.71 3.95 -3.33
C PHE A 46 5.19 5.32 -3.76
N GLN A 47 4.07 5.32 -4.49
CA GLN A 47 3.38 6.53 -4.91
C GLN A 47 2.01 6.60 -4.24
N GLN A 48 1.69 7.79 -3.73
CA GLN A 48 0.42 8.18 -3.12
C GLN A 48 0.14 9.65 -3.50
N ASP A 49 -1.08 10.13 -3.27
CA ASP A 49 -1.38 11.55 -3.40
C ASP A 49 -0.85 12.37 -2.19
N ASN A 50 -1.17 13.66 -2.13
CA ASN A 50 -0.74 14.55 -1.06
C ASN A 50 -1.84 14.82 -0.02
N ASP A 51 -2.71 13.85 0.27
CA ASP A 51 -3.67 13.97 1.36
C ASP A 51 -2.94 14.28 2.69
N PRO A 52 -3.42 15.26 3.49
CA PRO A 52 -2.76 15.64 4.74
C PRO A 52 -2.53 14.52 5.77
N LYS A 53 -3.22 13.37 5.63
CA LYS A 53 -3.02 12.21 6.50
C LYS A 53 -1.80 11.35 6.16
N HIS A 54 -1.17 11.59 5.00
CA HIS A 54 0.01 10.87 4.52
C HIS A 54 1.29 11.35 5.20
#